data_AF-A0AAF1AFN0-F1
#
_entry.id   AF-A0AAF1AFN0-F1
#
_cell.length_a   1.000
_cell.length_b   1.000
_cell.length_c   1.000
_cell.angle_alpha   90.00
_cell.angle_beta   90.00
_cell.angle_gamma   90.00
#
_symmetry.space_group_name_H-M   'P 1'
#
loop_
_entity.id
_entity.type
_entity.pdbx_description
1 polymer ?
#
loop_
_entity_poly.entity_id
_entity_poly.type
_entity_poly.pdbx_seq_one_letter_code
_entity_poly.pdbx_strand_id
1 'polypeptide(L)'
;MLFVVALLHHTHPLVPYYDSTEWDWLRGSLSTIDRNYGILDTIYYQATNTHVAHHLFTSIPHYHAMEATRAIKPILGEYYRYDGTIFYKSLWSAIKECVYVEEDESKGIYWYNNKP
;
A
#
# COMPACT_ATOMS: atom_id res chain seq x y z
N MET A 1 8.98 -0.14 13.55
CA MET A 1 9.18 0.13 12.10
C MET A 1 8.43 -0.91 11.26
N LEU A 2 8.88 -2.17 11.22
CA LEU A 2 8.28 -3.22 10.38
C LEU A 2 6.77 -3.40 10.61
N PHE A 3 6.32 -3.42 11.86
CA PHE A 3 4.89 -3.58 12.18
C PHE A 3 4.00 -2.45 11.63
N VAL A 4 4.46 -1.20 11.74
CA VAL A 4 3.68 -0.03 11.30
C VAL A 4 3.59 0.02 9.78
N VAL A 5 4.69 -0.25 9.08
CA VAL A 5 4.72 -0.32 7.62
C VAL A 5 3.90 -1.51 7.13
N ALA A 6 4.09 -2.70 7.71
CA ALA A 6 3.34 -3.89 7.33
C ALA A 6 1.82 -3.70 7.52
N LEU A 7 1.41 -3.10 8.65
CA LEU A 7 -0.01 -2.84 8.90
C LEU A 7 -0.54 -1.76 7.94
N LEU A 8 -0.01 -0.54 7.99
CA LEU A 8 -0.68 0.59 7.35
C LEU A 8 -0.53 0.58 5.83
N HIS A 9 0.52 -0.02 5.28
CA HIS A 9 0.74 -0.06 3.84
C HIS A 9 0.03 -1.23 3.15
N HIS A 10 -0.50 -2.18 3.90
CA HIS A 10 -1.25 -3.32 3.36
C HIS A 10 -2.69 -3.41 3.86
N THR A 11 -3.02 -2.72 4.97
CA THR A 11 -4.38 -2.63 5.52
C THR A 11 -5.00 -1.28 5.16
N HIS A 12 -5.71 -1.22 4.03
CA HIS A 12 -6.37 -0.01 3.55
C HIS A 12 -7.54 -0.34 2.61
N PRO A 13 -8.66 0.42 2.61
CA PRO A 13 -9.81 0.13 1.73
C PRO A 13 -9.52 0.19 0.23
N LEU A 14 -8.44 0.87 -0.17
CA LEU A 14 -7.99 0.95 -1.57
C LEU A 14 -6.96 -0.12 -1.96
N VAL A 15 -6.61 -1.02 -1.05
CA VAL A 15 -5.66 -2.11 -1.30
C VAL A 15 -6.43 -3.42 -1.44
N PRO A 16 -6.43 -4.06 -2.62
CA PRO A 16 -7.15 -5.31 -2.85
C PRO A 16 -6.36 -6.52 -2.37
N TYR A 17 -7.11 -7.58 -2.07
CA TYR A 17 -6.61 -8.94 -1.90
C TYR A 17 -7.05 -9.79 -3.10
N TYR A 18 -6.26 -10.80 -3.42
CA TYR A 18 -6.49 -11.68 -4.57
C TYR A 18 -6.41 -13.13 -4.11
N ASP A 19 -7.33 -13.97 -4.56
CA ASP A 19 -7.19 -15.42 -4.43
C ASP A 19 -6.25 -15.98 -5.52
N SER A 20 -6.07 -17.30 -5.55
CA SER A 20 -5.18 -17.94 -6.52
C SER A 20 -5.64 -17.84 -7.98
N THR A 21 -6.86 -17.37 -8.26
CA THR A 21 -7.38 -17.21 -9.61
C THR A 21 -7.04 -15.85 -10.22
N GLU A 22 -7.00 -14.79 -9.40
CA GLU A 22 -6.68 -13.43 -9.85
C GLU A 22 -5.25 -12.98 -9.47
N TRP A 23 -4.59 -13.67 -8.55
CA TRP A 23 -3.24 -13.29 -8.11
C TRP A 23 -2.19 -13.54 -9.19
N ASP A 24 -1.38 -12.52 -9.45
CA ASP A 24 -0.09 -12.63 -10.14
C ASP A 24 0.96 -11.77 -9.41
N TRP A 25 2.22 -11.87 -9.83
CA TRP A 25 3.31 -11.11 -9.21
C TRP A 25 3.07 -9.60 -9.20
N LEU A 26 2.57 -9.04 -10.30
CA LEU A 26 2.40 -7.59 -10.43
C LEU A 26 1.24 -7.09 -9.57
N ARG A 27 0.10 -7.78 -9.61
CA ARG A 27 -1.06 -7.51 -8.76
C ARG A 27 -0.70 -7.63 -7.28
N GLY A 28 0.01 -8.69 -6.90
CA GLY A 28 0.51 -8.87 -5.55
C GLY A 28 1.48 -7.77 -5.11
N SER A 29 2.44 -7.38 -5.96
CA SER A 29 3.36 -6.27 -5.67
C SER A 29 2.67 -4.92 -5.57
N LEU A 30 1.54 -4.73 -6.26
CA LEU A 30 0.73 -3.51 -6.21
C LEU A 30 -0.36 -3.53 -5.13
N SER A 31 -0.55 -4.64 -4.39
CA SER A 31 -1.40 -4.72 -3.19
C SER A 31 -0.74 -4.00 -2.00
N THR A 32 -0.41 -2.73 -2.20
CA THR A 32 0.19 -1.86 -1.21
C THR A 32 -0.04 -0.38 -1.54
N ILE A 33 0.19 0.50 -0.57
CA ILE A 33 -0.07 1.94 -0.70
C ILE A 33 1.08 2.76 -0.12
N ASP A 34 1.52 3.77 -0.86
CA ASP A 34 2.49 4.75 -0.34
C ASP A 34 1.79 5.78 0.55
N ARG A 35 2.50 6.29 1.54
CA ARG A 35 1.97 7.21 2.55
C ARG A 35 2.92 8.33 2.88
N ASN A 36 2.40 9.44 3.38
CA ASN A 36 3.19 10.56 3.85
C ASN A 36 2.92 10.82 5.34
N TYR A 37 3.90 10.50 6.19
CA TYR A 37 3.83 10.71 7.63
C TYR A 37 4.61 11.96 8.07
N GLY A 38 4.94 12.85 7.14
CA GLY A 38 5.66 14.08 7.41
C GLY A 38 7.09 13.81 7.89
N ILE A 39 7.44 14.30 9.08
CA ILE A 39 8.81 14.18 9.61
C ILE A 39 9.25 12.72 9.81
N LEU A 40 8.29 11.81 10.02
CA LEU A 40 8.57 10.39 10.16
C LEU A 40 9.12 9.80 8.86
N ASP A 41 8.78 10.34 7.69
CA ASP A 41 9.32 9.86 6.40
C ASP A 41 10.84 10.02 6.36
N THR A 42 11.37 11.14 6.86
CA THR A 42 12.82 11.36 6.94
C THR A 42 13.50 10.41 7.92
N ILE A 43 12.89 10.21 9.10
CA ILE A 43 13.39 9.28 10.12
C ILE A 43 13.44 7.84 9.60
N TYR A 44 12.51 7.49 8.71
CA TYR A 44 12.38 6.17 8.12
C TYR A 44 12.98 6.06 6.72
N TYR A 45 13.91 6.94 6.35
CA TYR A 45 14.63 6.89 5.07
C TYR A 45 13.68 6.81 3.85
N GLN A 46 12.55 7.53 3.91
CA GLN A 46 11.53 7.56 2.87
C GLN A 46 10.81 6.21 2.64
N ALA A 47 11.00 5.21 3.52
CA ALA A 47 10.36 3.90 3.36
C ALA A 47 8.82 3.97 3.29
N THR A 48 8.22 4.98 3.90
CA THR A 48 6.77 5.18 3.93
C THR A 48 6.19 5.66 2.60
N ASN A 49 6.97 6.40 1.81
CA ASN A 49 6.54 7.02 0.54
C ASN A 49 7.24 6.41 -0.70
N THR A 50 7.97 5.30 -0.50
CA THR A 50 8.59 4.49 -1.57
C THR A 50 8.31 3.00 -1.43
N HIS A 51 7.30 2.63 -0.67
CA HIS A 51 6.99 1.25 -0.36
C HIS A 51 6.49 0.49 -1.59
N VAL A 52 5.69 1.12 -2.45
CA VAL A 52 5.29 0.55 -3.76
C VAL A 52 6.53 0.23 -4.61
N ALA A 53 7.49 1.15 -4.69
CA ALA A 53 8.73 0.91 -5.43
C ALA A 53 9.55 -0.24 -4.81
N HIS A 54 9.57 -0.35 -3.49
CA HIS A 54 10.20 -1.48 -2.80
C HIS A 54 9.53 -2.82 -3.15
N HIS A 55 8.20 -2.89 -3.27
CA HIS A 55 7.52 -4.13 -3.65
C HIS A 55 7.76 -4.55 -5.10
N LEU A 56 7.91 -3.59 -6.01
CA LEU A 56 8.27 -3.87 -7.41
C LEU A 56 9.76 -4.21 -7.56
N PHE A 57 10.61 -3.63 -6.72
CA PHE A 57 12.06 -3.80 -6.75
C PHE A 57 12.58 -4.09 -5.33
N THR A 58 12.37 -5.30 -4.83
CA THR A 58 12.69 -5.68 -3.43
C THR A 58 14.14 -5.46 -3.02
N SER A 59 15.05 -5.44 -4.01
CA SER A 59 16.49 -5.19 -3.80
C SER A 59 16.90 -3.71 -3.98
N ILE A 60 15.96 -2.79 -4.21
CA ILE A 60 16.27 -1.38 -4.40
C ILE A 60 16.83 -0.76 -3.10
N PRO A 61 17.96 -0.05 -3.17
CA PRO A 61 18.43 0.68 -2.02
C PRO A 61 17.56 1.91 -1.74
N HIS A 62 17.34 2.23 -0.46
CA HIS A 62 16.49 3.36 -0.04
C HIS A 62 16.90 4.71 -0.65
N TYR A 63 18.20 4.93 -0.91
CA TYR A 63 18.70 6.18 -1.51
C TYR A 63 18.34 6.35 -2.99
N HIS A 64 17.92 5.30 -3.70
CA HIS A 64 17.34 5.39 -5.05
C HIS A 64 15.82 5.16 -5.07
N ALA A 65 15.21 4.77 -3.95
CA ALA A 65 13.80 4.43 -3.90
C ALA A 65 12.89 5.61 -4.29
N MET A 66 13.25 6.83 -3.88
CA MET A 66 12.52 8.04 -4.29
C MET A 66 12.64 8.37 -5.78
N GLU A 67 13.80 8.09 -6.39
CA GLU A 67 14.00 8.25 -7.82
C GLU A 67 13.12 7.27 -8.59
N ALA A 68 13.15 5.99 -8.21
CA ALA A 68 12.31 4.96 -8.80
C ALA A 68 10.81 5.28 -8.62
N THR A 69 10.37 5.67 -7.42
CA THR A 69 8.98 6.08 -7.19
C THR A 69 8.52 7.18 -8.15
N ARG A 70 9.34 8.21 -8.37
CA ARG A 70 9.00 9.29 -9.32
C ARG A 70 8.88 8.78 -10.76
N ALA A 71 9.72 7.83 -11.16
CA ALA A 71 9.70 7.25 -12.49
C ALA A 71 8.51 6.31 -12.73
N ILE A 72 8.13 5.48 -11.73
CA ILE A 72 7.05 4.50 -11.88
C ILE A 72 5.65 5.11 -11.73
N LYS A 73 5.49 6.15 -10.91
CA LYS A 73 4.20 6.83 -10.68
C LYS A 73 3.42 7.12 -11.97
N PRO A 74 3.99 7.82 -12.98
CA PRO A 74 3.27 8.12 -14.21
C PRO A 74 3.00 6.88 -15.07
N ILE A 75 3.78 5.81 -14.93
CA ILE A 75 3.60 4.55 -15.67
C ILE A 75 2.44 3.75 -15.07
N LEU A 76 2.40 3.66 -13.75
CA LEU A 76 1.36 2.94 -13.02
C LEU A 76 0.00 3.65 -13.05
N GLY A 77 -0.01 4.98 -13.18
CA GLY A 77 -1.25 5.75 -13.32
C GLY A 77 -2.24 5.46 -12.18
N GLU A 78 -3.43 4.99 -12.54
CA GLU A 78 -4.49 4.65 -11.58
C GLU A 78 -4.17 3.46 -10.65
N TYR A 79 -3.21 2.62 -11.04
CA TYR A 79 -2.77 1.49 -10.22
C TYR A 79 -1.81 1.91 -9.09
N TYR A 80 -1.24 3.11 -9.15
CA TYR A 80 -0.42 3.63 -8.07
C TYR A 80 -1.31 4.17 -6.95
N ARG A 81 -1.27 3.53 -5.77
CA ARG A 81 -2.03 3.95 -4.61
C ARG A 81 -1.18 4.85 -3.71
N TYR A 82 -1.77 5.98 -3.28
CA TYR A 82 -1.18 6.87 -2.29
C TYR A 82 -2.24 7.41 -1.32
N ASP A 83 -1.90 7.47 -0.05
CA ASP A 83 -2.73 8.05 1.01
C ASP A 83 -1.93 9.05 1.85
N GLY A 84 -2.28 10.34 1.71
CA GLY A 84 -1.67 11.45 2.43
C GLY A 84 -2.31 11.75 3.78
N THR A 85 -3.20 10.90 4.29
CA THR A 85 -3.75 11.07 5.64
C THR A 85 -2.66 11.00 6.69
N ILE A 86 -2.77 11.88 7.71
CA ILE A 86 -1.80 11.91 8.79
C ILE A 86 -1.82 10.59 9.58
N PHE A 87 -0.63 10.14 9.98
CA PHE A 87 -0.37 8.84 10.59
C PHE A 87 -1.46 8.32 11.55
N TYR A 88 -1.86 9.11 12.56
CA TYR A 88 -2.83 8.65 13.56
C TYR A 88 -4.24 8.47 13.00
N LYS A 89 -4.63 9.24 11.97
CA LYS A 89 -5.90 9.06 11.26
C LYS A 89 -5.86 7.82 10.40
N SER A 90 -4.74 7.57 9.72
CA SER A 90 -4.53 6.34 8.96
C SER A 90 -4.65 5.10 9.86
N LEU A 91 -4.03 5.14 11.04
CA LEU A 91 -4.12 4.07 12.02
C LEU A 91 -5.56 3.85 12.51
N TRP A 92 -6.27 4.92 12.84
CA TRP A 92 -7.67 4.84 13.22
C TRP A 92 -8.55 4.27 12.10
N SER A 93 -8.34 4.72 10.86
CA SER A 93 -9.06 4.22 9.69
C SER A 93 -8.79 2.74 9.42
N ALA A 94 -7.55 2.27 9.58
CA ALA A 94 -7.22 0.86 9.42
C ALA A 94 -7.99 -0.01 10.43
N ILE A 95 -8.11 0.43 11.69
CA ILE A 95 -8.86 -0.30 12.71
C ILE A 95 -10.37 -0.26 12.46
N LYS A 96 -10.90 0.88 12.00
CA LYS A 96 -12.35 1.10 11.88
C LYS A 96 -12.94 0.60 10.55
N GLU A 97 -12.19 0.71 9.46
CA GLU A 97 -12.68 0.45 8.10
C GLU A 97 -12.21 -0.89 7.54
N CYS A 98 -11.17 -1.51 8.11
CA CYS A 98 -10.58 -2.74 7.59
C CYS A 98 -10.78 -3.93 8.54
N VAL A 99 -12.03 -4.31 8.78
CA VAL A 99 -12.40 -5.36 9.77
C VAL A 99 -12.32 -6.76 9.16
N TYR A 100 -12.87 -6.91 7.95
CA TYR A 100 -12.81 -8.14 7.17
C TYR A 100 -12.75 -7.81 5.68
N VAL A 101 -12.46 -8.81 4.85
CA VAL A 101 -12.48 -8.66 3.39
C VAL A 101 -13.65 -9.43 2.81
N GLU A 102 -14.30 -8.84 1.81
CA GLU A 102 -15.39 -9.46 1.05
C GLU A 102 -15.07 -9.47 -0.43
N GLU A 103 -15.62 -10.46 -1.12
CA GLU A 103 -15.42 -10.62 -2.56
C GLU A 103 -16.16 -9.52 -3.31
N ASP A 104 -15.49 -8.91 -4.27
CA ASP A 104 -16.06 -7.96 -5.21
C ASP A 104 -17.03 -8.65 -6.19
N GLU A 105 -17.77 -7.87 -6.97
CA GLU A 105 -18.56 -8.42 -8.09
C GLU A 105 -17.67 -9.19 -9.10
N SER A 106 -16.39 -8.79 -9.17
CA SER A 106 -15.34 -9.51 -9.89
C SER A 106 -14.80 -10.64 -9.02
N LYS A 107 -15.12 -11.90 -9.40
CA LYS A 107 -14.66 -13.09 -8.67
C LYS A 107 -13.15 -13.09 -8.43
N GLY A 108 -12.74 -13.50 -7.24
CA GLY A 108 -11.34 -13.65 -6.84
C GLY A 108 -10.63 -12.35 -6.41
N ILE A 109 -11.31 -11.20 -6.43
CA ILE A 109 -10.82 -9.92 -5.90
C ILE A 109 -11.59 -9.61 -4.62
N TYR A 110 -10.89 -9.20 -3.56
CA TYR A 110 -11.49 -8.89 -2.27
C TYR A 110 -11.08 -7.51 -1.77
N TRP A 111 -12.02 -6.82 -1.14
CA TRP A 111 -11.84 -5.48 -0.59
C TRP A 111 -12.21 -5.44 0.88
N TYR A 112 -11.59 -4.53 1.63
CA TYR A 112 -11.92 -4.32 3.03
C TYR A 112 -13.30 -3.69 3.21
N ASN A 113 -14.05 -4.20 4.19
CA ASN A 113 -15.31 -3.64 4.65
C ASN A 113 -15.37 -3.65 6.20
N ASN A 114 -16.31 -2.87 6.74
CA ASN A 114 -16.61 -2.76 8.16
C ASN A 114 -18.11 -2.88 8.50
N LYS A 115 -18.97 -3.17 7.51
CA LYS A 115 -20.41 -3.37 7.70
C LYS A 115 -20.78 -4.80 7.32
N PRO A 116 -21.20 -5.65 8.27
CA PRO A 116 -21.61 -7.02 7.98
C PRO A 116 -22.83 -7.11 7.04
#